data_AF-A0A973A459-F1
#
_entry.id   AF-A0A973A459-F1
#
_cell.length_a   1.000
_cell.length_b   1.000
_cell.length_c   1.000
_cell.angle_alpha   90.00
_cell.angle_beta   90.00
_cell.angle_gamma   90.00
#
_symmetry.space_group_name_H-M   'P 1'
#
loop_
_entity.id
_entity.type
_entity.pdbx_description
1 polymer ?
#
loop_
_entity_poly.entity_id
_entity_poly.type
_entity_poly.pdbx_seq_one_letter_code
_entity_poly.pdbx_strand_id
1 'polypeptide(L)' 'MNTDQLVQDILKQLEVTYSEKEIKGMQRFGITAQKLFGTRKPVLRQITKPYRKNHELALRLWD' A
#
# COMPACT_ATOMS: atom_id res chain seq x y z
N MET A 1 12.02 -1.11 -17.26
CA MET A 1 11.93 -1.46 -15.82
C MET A 1 10.97 -2.62 -15.69
N ASN A 2 11.34 -3.68 -14.99
CA ASN A 2 10.45 -4.83 -14.80
C ASN A 2 9.33 -4.45 -13.81
N THR A 3 8.07 -4.71 -14.17
CA THR A 3 6.89 -4.46 -13.33
C THR A 3 7.00 -5.20 -11.99
N ASP A 4 7.62 -6.40 -11.98
CA ASP A 4 7.81 -7.18 -10.76
C ASP A 4 8.73 -6.47 -9.75
N GLN A 5 9.77 -5.78 -10.23
CA GLN A 5 10.67 -5.02 -9.35
C GLN A 5 9.95 -3.81 -8.74
N LEU A 6 9.12 -3.13 -9.54
CA LEU A 6 8.29 -2.01 -9.09
C LEU A 6 7.31 -2.41 -7.99
N VAL A 7 6.69 -3.59 -8.12
CA VAL A 7 5.80 -4.14 -7.09
C VAL A 7 6.56 -4.31 -5.78
N GLN A 8 7.74 -4.94 -5.82
CA GLN A 8 8.56 -5.15 -4.62
C GLN A 8 8.99 -3.84 -3.97
N ASP A 9 9.36 -2.84 -4.77
CA ASP A 9 9.78 -1.54 -4.26
C ASP A 9 8.59 -0.79 -3.58
N ILE A 10 7.40 -0.86 -4.17
CA ILE A 10 6.18 -0.27 -3.59
C ILE A 10 5.79 -0.99 -2.29
N LEU A 11 5.84 -2.33 -2.26
CA LEU A 11 5.54 -3.11 -1.06
C LEU A 11 6.51 -2.77 0.07
N LYS A 12 7.80 -2.65 -0.21
CA LYS A 12 8.80 -2.21 0.78
C LYS A 12 8.51 -0.80 1.30
N GLN A 13 8.13 0.13 0.43
CA GLN A 13 7.76 1.48 0.87
C GLN A 13 6.52 1.46 1.77
N LEU A 14 5.52 0.64 1.46
CA LEU A 14 4.33 0.48 2.31
C LEU A 14 4.68 -0.14 3.67
N GLU A 15 5.59 -1.13 3.71
CA GLU A 15 6.09 -1.72 4.94
C GLU A 15 6.81 -0.71 5.84
N VAL A 16 7.59 0.21 5.28
CA VAL A 16 8.22 1.30 6.05
C VAL A 16 7.17 2.24 6.66
N THR A 17 6.02 2.42 6.02
CA THR A 17 4.92 3.24 6.53
C THR A 17 4.04 2.53 7.55
N TYR A 18 4.44 1.32 7.99
CA TYR A 18 3.69 0.50 8.92
C TYR A 18 3.36 1.27 10.21
N SER A 19 2.07 1.28 10.60
CA SER A 19 1.65 1.91 11.84
C SER A 19 0.57 1.11 12.58
N GLU A 20 0.99 0.45 13.66
CA GLU A 20 0.08 -0.30 14.54
C GLU A 20 -1.01 0.59 15.15
N LYS A 21 -0.70 1.86 15.43
CA LYS A 21 -1.67 2.83 15.96
C LYS A 21 -2.82 3.05 14.98
N GLU A 22 -2.50 3.23 13.69
CA GLU A 22 -3.50 3.43 12.65
C GLU A 22 -4.29 2.14 12.40
N ILE A 23 -3.64 0.98 12.47
CA ILE A 23 -4.31 -0.34 12.38
C ILE A 23 -5.35 -0.51 13.49
N LYS A 24 -5.02 -0.16 14.75
CA LYS A 24 -5.98 -0.16 15.86
C LYS A 24 -7.15 0.80 15.61
N GLY A 25 -6.87 1.95 15.01
CA GLY A 25 -7.90 2.88 14.54
C GLY A 25 -8.82 2.25 13.48
N MET A 26 -8.25 1.59 12.48
CA MET A 26 -8.97 0.88 11.42
C MET A 26 -9.87 -0.24 11.96
N GLN A 27 -9.36 -1.02 12.92
CA GLN A 27 -10.13 -2.10 13.57
C GLN A 27 -11.41 -1.59 14.24
N ARG A 28 -11.39 -0.38 14.83
CA ARG A 28 -12.60 0.24 15.41
C ARG A 28 -13.71 0.48 14.39
N PHE A 29 -13.36 0.64 13.13
CA PHE A 29 -14.29 0.79 12.01
C PHE A 29 -14.61 -0.53 11.30
N GLY A 30 -14.22 -1.67 11.89
CA GLY A 30 -14.45 -3.00 11.31
C GLY A 30 -13.51 -3.36 10.15
N ILE A 31 -12.45 -2.57 9.92
CA ILE A 31 -11.48 -2.84 8.86
C ILE A 31 -10.44 -3.82 9.42
N THR A 32 -10.58 -5.10 9.04
CA THR A 32 -9.68 -6.19 9.44
C THR A 32 -9.20 -6.95 8.20
N ALA A 33 -7.91 -7.31 8.17
CA ALA A 33 -7.31 -8.16 7.13
C ALA A 33 -6.08 -8.88 7.72
N GLN A 34 -5.61 -9.95 7.06
CA GLN A 34 -4.41 -10.68 7.50
C GLN A 34 -3.15 -9.81 7.46
N LYS A 35 -3.00 -8.95 6.44
CA LYS A 35 -1.90 -8.00 6.31
C LYS A 35 -2.46 -6.59 6.17
N LEU A 36 -2.17 -5.74 7.16
CA LEU A 36 -2.50 -4.31 7.14
C LEU A 36 -1.23 -3.51 7.35
N PHE A 37 -1.03 -2.49 6.52
CA PHE A 37 0.09 -1.56 6.69
C PHE A 37 -0.28 -0.36 7.58
N GLY A 38 -1.57 -0.03 7.75
CA GLY A 38 -1.95 1.17 8.50
C GLY A 38 -1.51 2.48 7.83
N THR A 39 -1.19 2.44 6.54
CA THR A 39 -0.73 3.63 5.79
C THR A 39 -1.87 4.63 5.64
N ARG A 40 -1.62 5.88 6.04
CA ARG A 40 -2.60 6.96 5.87
C ARG A 40 -2.76 7.32 4.38
N LYS A 41 -3.99 7.67 3.99
CA LYS A 41 -4.34 8.08 2.62
C LYS A 41 -3.42 9.15 2.01
N PRO A 42 -2.98 10.21 2.74
CA PRO A 42 -2.05 11.20 2.18
C PRO A 42 -0.70 10.61 1.80
N VAL A 43 -0.15 9.71 2.62
CA VAL A 43 1.13 9.04 2.39
C VAL A 43 1.00 8.07 1.23
N LEU A 44 -0.07 7.26 1.22
CA LEU A 44 -0.37 6.37 0.09
C LEU A 44 -0.48 7.14 -1.23
N ARG A 45 -1.10 8.33 -1.21
CA ARG A 45 -1.20 9.20 -2.40
C ARG A 45 0.16 9.72 -2.86
N GLN A 46 1.09 10.00 -1.94
CA GLN A 46 2.45 10.42 -2.30
C GLN A 46 3.21 9.28 -2.99
N ILE A 47 3.13 8.06 -2.45
CA ILE A 47 3.76 6.85 -3.01
C ILE A 47 3.18 6.52 -4.39
N THR A 48 1.86 6.61 -4.56
CA THR A 48 1.16 6.20 -5.79
C THR A 48 1.14 7.27 -6.89
N LYS A 49 1.38 8.55 -6.56
CA LYS A 49 1.34 9.69 -7.51
C LYS A 49 2.19 9.51 -8.77
N PRO A 50 3.40 8.90 -8.72
CA PRO A 50 4.21 8.65 -9.92
C PRO A 50 3.61 7.60 -10.85
N TYR A 51 2.89 6.61 -10.33
CA TYR A 51 2.44 5.44 -11.08
C TYR A 51 1.06 5.62 -11.75
N ARG A 52 0.24 6.56 -11.27
CA ARG A 52 -1.06 7.00 -11.84
C ARG A 52 -1.89 5.87 -12.49
N LYS A 53 -2.02 5.87 -13.82
CA LYS A 53 -2.92 4.99 -14.61
C LYS A 53 -2.20 3.74 -15.13
N ASN A 54 -1.28 3.17 -14.35
CA ASN A 54 -0.59 1.94 -14.72
C ASN A 54 -1.45 0.72 -14.36
N HIS A 55 -2.19 0.21 -15.34
CA HIS A 55 -3.11 -0.92 -15.16
C HIS A 55 -2.37 -2.24 -14.92
N GLU A 56 -1.23 -2.44 -15.61
CA GLU A 56 -0.40 -3.64 -15.42
C GLU A 56 0.11 -3.73 -13.98
N LEU A 57 0.63 -2.62 -13.44
CA LEU A 57 1.06 -2.55 -12.05
C LEU A 57 -0.10 -2.76 -11.06
N ALA A 58 -1.28 -2.22 -11.37
CA ALA A 58 -2.45 -2.39 -10.52
C ALA A 58 -2.88 -3.86 -10.43
N LEU A 59 -2.88 -4.58 -11.55
CA LEU A 59 -3.17 -6.03 -11.58
C LEU A 59 -2.13 -6.81 -10.77
N ARG A 60 -0.84 -6.51 -10.94
CA ARG A 60 0.23 -7.17 -10.19
C ARG A 60 0.22 -6.90 -8.68
N LEU A 61 -0.35 -5.79 -8.24
CA LEU A 61 -0.54 -5.46 -6.82
C LEU A 61 -1.85 -6.06 -6.24
N TRP A 62 -2.74 -6.54 -7.11
CA TRP A 62 -4.02 -7.13 -6.72
C TRP A 62 -3.89 -8.64 -6.44
N ASP A 63 -3.04 -9.33 -7.20
CA ASP A 63 -2.71 -10.75 -7.03
C ASP A 63 -1.92 -11.02 -5.73
#